data_AF-A0A1V5CCG6-F1
#
_entry.id   AF-A0A1V5CCG6-F1
#
_cell.length_a   1.000
_cell.length_b   1.000
_cell.length_c   1.000
_cell.angle_alpha   90.00
_cell.angle_beta   90.00
_cell.angle_gamma   90.00
#
_symmetry.space_group_name_H-M   'P 1'
#
loop_
_entity.id
_entity.type
_entity.pdbx_description
1 polymer ?
#
loop_
_entity_poly.entity_id
_entity_poly.type
_entity_poly.pdbx_seq_one_letter_code
_entity_poly.pdbx_strand_id
1 'polypeptide(L)'
;MLVLDAGAVFDNTDPEKAKLLLNAMQRMGYDALNLGGPEFFFGTEFLEHARGQVSFPYVASSLRYDGRGLPWAQEYLLKQVGGLTVAILGVFNPDELDQLRDKELVKRLQLVPAEEALGRLVPRVREKADVVVLLSRFAAEKTRALVEKVKGIDVAVSSGGSDVYYPGGVVGETGSSGKMMGLLKVRSDGKATISVLENRYVSMDSLVPPHPEIAELVERYKAEQAKKTVNFQ
;
A
#
# COMPACT_ATOMS: atom_id res chain seq x y z
N MET A 1 -4.59 -12.47 -10.48
CA MET A 1 -3.68 -12.23 -9.34
C MET A 1 -3.79 -10.77 -8.95
N LEU A 2 -3.52 -10.43 -7.70
CA LEU A 2 -3.37 -9.04 -7.27
C LEU A 2 -1.91 -8.81 -6.83
N VAL A 3 -1.37 -7.64 -7.16
CA VAL A 3 -0.07 -7.14 -6.69
C VAL A 3 -0.35 -5.85 -5.93
N LEU A 4 -0.12 -5.85 -4.62
CA LEU A 4 -0.52 -4.76 -3.72
C LEU A 4 0.68 -4.30 -2.91
N ASP A 5 0.71 -3.00 -2.59
CA ASP A 5 1.70 -2.43 -1.66
C ASP A 5 1.01 -1.77 -0.46
N ALA A 6 1.50 -2.07 0.75
CA ALA A 6 0.97 -1.48 1.97
C ALA A 6 1.47 -0.05 2.22
N GLY A 7 2.36 0.50 1.39
CA GLY A 7 2.89 1.86 1.47
C GLY A 7 4.30 1.94 2.03
N ALA A 8 4.79 3.16 2.26
CA ALA A 8 6.19 3.46 2.57
C ALA A 8 7.17 3.10 1.44
N VAL A 9 6.76 3.40 0.21
CA VAL A 9 7.58 3.24 -1.00
C VAL A 9 8.64 4.34 -1.08
N PHE A 10 8.31 5.56 -0.66
CA PHE A 10 9.22 6.68 -0.79
C PHE A 10 10.20 6.74 0.39
N ASP A 11 11.46 7.05 0.07
CA ASP A 11 12.36 7.63 1.06
C ASP A 11 12.33 9.16 0.96
N ASN A 12 12.97 9.85 1.90
CA ASN A 12 13.00 11.31 1.96
C ASN A 12 14.23 11.92 1.27
N THR A 13 14.90 11.17 0.38
CA THR A 13 16.23 11.55 -0.15
C THR A 13 16.18 12.11 -1.55
N ASP A 14 15.42 11.50 -2.47
CA ASP A 14 15.37 11.92 -3.88
C ASP A 14 13.97 11.76 -4.51
N PRO A 15 13.31 12.85 -4.93
CA PRO A 15 12.02 12.77 -5.63
C PRO A 15 12.11 12.03 -6.98
N GLU A 16 13.26 12.03 -7.66
CA GLU A 16 13.44 11.26 -8.90
C GLU A 16 13.48 9.75 -8.62
N LYS A 17 13.99 9.34 -7.45
CA LYS A 17 13.90 7.95 -7.00
C LYS A 17 12.45 7.54 -6.75
N ALA A 18 11.64 8.42 -6.14
CA ALA A 18 10.22 8.16 -5.95
C ALA A 18 9.49 7.98 -7.31
N LYS A 19 9.78 8.82 -8.31
CA LYS A 19 9.24 8.65 -9.68
C LYS A 19 9.68 7.33 -10.32
N LEU A 20 10.96 6.96 -10.17
CA LEU A 20 11.48 5.68 -10.65
C LEU A 20 10.72 4.50 -10.03
N LEU A 21 10.53 4.51 -8.71
CA LEU A 21 9.82 3.44 -7.99
C LEU A 21 8.38 3.30 -8.48
N LEU A 22 7.65 4.41 -8.60
CA LEU A 22 6.30 4.41 -9.15
C LEU A 22 6.25 3.89 -10.59
N ASN A 23 7.22 4.28 -11.44
CA ASN A 23 7.31 3.77 -12.81
C ASN A 23 7.57 2.26 -12.85
N ALA A 24 8.46 1.78 -12.00
CA ALA A 24 8.74 0.35 -11.85
C ALA A 24 7.50 -0.40 -11.37
N MET A 25 6.79 0.10 -10.34
CA MET A 25 5.55 -0.49 -9.83
C MET A 25 4.48 -0.59 -10.92
N GLN A 26 4.32 0.44 -11.75
CA GLN A 26 3.39 0.38 -12.87
C GLN A 26 3.75 -0.75 -13.85
N ARG A 27 5.03 -0.89 -14.21
CA ARG A 27 5.49 -1.95 -15.13
C ARG A 27 5.38 -3.34 -14.52
N MET A 28 5.55 -3.45 -13.20
CA MET A 28 5.31 -4.68 -12.44
C MET A 28 3.82 -5.01 -12.31
N GLY A 29 2.92 -4.11 -12.75
CA GLY A 29 1.48 -4.36 -12.75
C GLY A 29 0.84 -4.27 -11.37
N TYR A 30 1.32 -3.37 -10.52
CA TYR A 30 0.68 -3.11 -9.23
C TYR A 30 -0.79 -2.70 -9.41
N ASP A 31 -1.66 -3.23 -8.56
CA ASP A 31 -3.10 -3.00 -8.60
C ASP A 31 -3.54 -1.87 -7.67
N ALA A 32 -2.81 -1.64 -6.57
CA ALA A 32 -3.04 -0.54 -5.66
C ALA A 32 -1.79 -0.26 -4.81
N LEU A 33 -1.63 1.01 -4.43
CA LEU A 33 -0.68 1.46 -3.41
C LEU A 33 -1.47 2.12 -2.27
N ASN A 34 -1.31 1.61 -1.05
CA ASN A 34 -1.82 2.27 0.14
C ASN A 34 -0.95 3.48 0.50
N LEU A 35 -1.57 4.60 0.90
CA LEU A 35 -0.82 5.78 1.32
C LEU A 35 -0.45 5.71 2.80
N GLY A 36 0.83 5.97 3.09
CA GLY A 36 1.36 6.27 4.42
C GLY A 36 2.08 7.61 4.44
N GLY A 37 2.67 7.96 5.58
CA GLY A 37 3.43 9.21 5.74
C GLY A 37 4.55 9.38 4.71
N PRO A 38 5.39 8.36 4.43
CA PRO A 38 6.50 8.52 3.49
C PRO A 38 6.10 9.00 2.09
N GLU A 39 4.92 8.62 1.61
CA GLU A 39 4.40 9.08 0.32
C GLU A 39 4.27 10.62 0.25
N PHE A 40 4.21 11.31 1.40
CA PHE A 40 4.11 12.77 1.51
C PHE A 40 5.46 13.47 1.74
N PHE A 41 6.60 12.77 1.75
CA PHE A 41 7.90 13.40 2.01
C PHE A 41 8.26 14.55 1.05
N PHE A 42 7.79 14.50 -0.19
CA PHE A 42 8.03 15.53 -1.21
C PHE A 42 6.85 16.50 -1.40
N GLY A 43 5.87 16.47 -0.50
CA GLY A 43 4.70 17.34 -0.55
C GLY A 43 3.50 16.77 -1.30
N THR A 44 2.32 17.33 -1.04
CA THR A 44 1.07 16.90 -1.69
C THR A 44 1.07 17.18 -3.19
N GLU A 45 1.67 18.29 -3.64
CA GLU A 45 1.74 18.65 -5.06
C GLU A 45 2.54 17.62 -5.85
N PHE A 46 3.69 17.18 -5.31
CA PHE A 46 4.48 16.11 -5.91
C PHE A 46 3.66 14.82 -6.00
N LEU A 47 3.03 14.40 -4.89
CA LEU A 47 2.28 13.15 -4.84
C LEU A 47 1.06 13.17 -5.77
N GLU A 48 0.35 14.29 -5.87
CA GLU A 48 -0.77 14.50 -6.79
C GLU A 48 -0.32 14.43 -8.25
N HIS A 49 0.82 15.07 -8.59
CA HIS A 49 1.39 14.98 -9.93
C HIS A 49 1.81 13.54 -10.25
N ALA A 50 2.52 12.89 -9.34
CA ALA A 50 2.98 11.52 -9.49
C ALA A 50 1.81 10.53 -9.64
N ARG A 51 0.70 10.75 -8.92
CA ARG A 51 -0.54 9.99 -9.07
C ARG A 51 -1.07 10.03 -10.51
N GLY A 52 -0.95 11.17 -11.19
CA GLY A 52 -1.35 11.32 -12.59
C GLY A 52 -0.45 10.61 -13.60
N GLN A 53 0.70 10.10 -13.15
CA GLN A 53 1.70 9.42 -14.01
C GLN A 53 1.67 7.90 -13.88
N VAL A 54 0.86 7.35 -12.98
CA VAL A 54 0.68 5.91 -12.79
C VAL A 54 -0.73 5.46 -13.11
N SER A 55 -0.87 4.23 -13.63
CA SER A 55 -2.16 3.64 -13.99
C SER A 55 -2.90 2.99 -12.83
N PHE A 56 -2.23 2.76 -11.71
CA PHE A 56 -2.82 2.14 -10.52
C PHE A 56 -3.29 3.19 -9.52
N PRO A 57 -4.43 2.98 -8.86
CA PRO A 57 -4.95 3.93 -7.89
C PRO A 57 -4.17 3.90 -6.58
N TYR A 58 -4.17 5.05 -5.90
CA TYR A 58 -3.83 5.13 -4.49
C TYR A 58 -5.08 4.88 -3.65
N VAL A 59 -4.92 4.16 -2.54
CA VAL A 59 -6.00 3.84 -1.60
C VAL A 59 -5.66 4.41 -0.22
N ALA A 60 -6.63 5.08 0.41
CA ALA A 60 -6.55 5.54 1.79
C ALA A 60 -7.97 5.77 2.35
N SER A 61 -8.46 4.82 3.12
CA SER A 61 -9.80 4.81 3.70
C SER A 61 -9.99 5.90 4.76
N SER A 62 -8.94 6.22 5.53
CA SER A 62 -8.97 7.19 6.63
C SER A 62 -8.51 8.60 6.27
N LEU A 63 -7.90 8.82 5.10
CA LEU A 63 -7.27 10.10 4.74
C LEU A 63 -8.23 11.05 4.03
N ARG A 64 -8.33 12.28 4.52
CA ARG A 64 -9.17 13.36 4.00
C ARG A 64 -8.36 14.64 3.78
N TYR A 65 -8.84 15.49 2.89
CA TYR A 65 -8.42 16.89 2.87
C TYR A 65 -9.02 17.62 4.07
N ASP A 66 -8.20 18.40 4.78
CA ASP A 66 -8.67 19.22 5.89
C ASP A 66 -9.79 20.19 5.48
N GLY A 67 -10.74 20.40 6.40
CA GLY A 67 -11.88 21.31 6.26
C GLY A 67 -12.91 20.95 5.17
N ARG A 68 -12.65 19.93 4.35
CA ARG A 68 -13.51 19.58 3.20
C ARG A 68 -14.27 18.28 3.37
N GLY A 69 -13.82 17.39 4.27
CA GLY A 69 -14.40 16.05 4.44
C GLY A 69 -14.27 15.15 3.19
N LEU A 70 -13.58 15.63 2.14
CA LEU A 70 -13.39 14.90 0.89
C LEU A 70 -12.25 13.88 1.03
N PRO A 71 -12.42 12.64 0.54
CA PRO A 71 -11.34 11.66 0.42
C PRO A 71 -10.13 12.22 -0.32
N TRP A 72 -8.93 11.99 0.22
CA TRP A 72 -7.68 12.40 -0.44
C TRP A 72 -7.32 11.45 -1.60
N ALA A 73 -7.50 10.16 -1.33
CA ALA A 73 -7.37 9.05 -2.29
C ALA A 73 -8.67 8.24 -2.36
N GLN A 74 -8.67 7.15 -3.13
CA GLN A 74 -9.82 6.24 -3.14
C GLN A 74 -10.01 5.65 -1.75
N GLU A 75 -11.23 5.70 -1.21
CA GLU A 75 -11.51 5.11 0.10
C GLU A 75 -11.40 3.58 0.08
N TYR A 76 -11.67 2.98 -1.09
CA TYR A 76 -11.48 1.57 -1.39
C TYR A 76 -11.42 1.37 -2.92
N LEU A 77 -10.89 0.24 -3.35
CA LEU A 77 -10.90 -0.24 -4.74
C LEU A 77 -11.69 -1.56 -4.82
N LEU A 78 -12.51 -1.73 -5.86
CA LEU A 78 -13.10 -3.03 -6.21
C LEU A 78 -12.41 -3.58 -7.45
N LYS A 79 -11.98 -4.85 -7.41
CA LYS A 79 -11.29 -5.49 -8.54
C LYS A 79 -11.77 -6.92 -8.75
N GLN A 80 -12.00 -7.29 -10.00
CA GLN A 80 -12.35 -8.66 -10.37
C GLN A 80 -11.10 -9.52 -10.52
N VAL A 81 -11.04 -10.64 -9.80
CA VAL A 81 -9.88 -11.53 -9.74
C VAL A 81 -10.35 -12.98 -9.67
N GLY A 82 -10.09 -13.76 -10.72
CA GLY A 82 -10.44 -15.18 -10.72
C GLY A 82 -11.94 -15.45 -10.53
N GLY A 83 -12.80 -14.55 -11.02
CA GLY A 83 -14.26 -14.63 -10.85
C GLY A 83 -14.78 -14.11 -9.51
N LEU A 84 -13.92 -13.61 -8.63
CA LEU A 84 -14.28 -12.98 -7.36
C LEU A 84 -14.14 -11.47 -7.44
N THR A 85 -15.07 -10.76 -6.82
CA THR A 85 -14.94 -9.32 -6.57
C THR A 85 -14.17 -9.12 -5.26
N VAL A 86 -13.02 -8.45 -5.34
CA VAL A 86 -12.16 -8.16 -4.20
C VAL A 86 -12.23 -6.67 -3.88
N ALA A 87 -12.59 -6.33 -2.64
CA ALA A 87 -12.46 -4.99 -2.10
C ALA A 87 -11.09 -4.81 -1.44
N ILE A 88 -10.43 -3.69 -1.73
CA ILE A 88 -9.13 -3.33 -1.17
C ILE A 88 -9.29 -2.00 -0.44
N LEU A 89 -9.00 -2.00 0.86
CA LEU A 89 -9.01 -0.83 1.74
C LEU A 89 -7.60 -0.52 2.21
N GLY A 90 -7.39 0.70 2.68
CA GLY A 90 -6.08 1.19 3.08
C GLY A 90 -6.18 2.04 4.35
N VAL A 91 -5.41 1.74 5.40
CA VAL A 91 -5.38 2.57 6.61
C VAL A 91 -4.02 3.20 6.82
N PHE A 92 -4.06 4.51 7.07
CA PHE A 92 -2.91 5.34 7.37
C PHE A 92 -2.59 5.30 8.87
N ASN A 93 -1.31 5.30 9.25
CA ASN A 93 -0.89 5.38 10.64
C ASN A 93 -0.61 6.84 11.04
N PRO A 94 -1.39 7.47 11.94
CA PRO A 94 -1.25 8.88 12.29
C PRO A 94 0.14 9.24 12.83
N ASP A 95 0.83 8.30 13.49
CA ASP A 95 2.17 8.50 14.03
C ASP A 95 3.20 8.80 12.91
N GLU A 96 2.91 8.45 11.66
CA GLU A 96 3.77 8.77 10.51
C GLU A 96 3.71 10.25 10.12
N LEU A 97 2.68 11.01 10.54
CA LEU A 97 2.59 12.46 10.28
C LEU A 97 3.68 13.25 11.00
N ASP A 98 4.16 12.77 12.15
CA ASP A 98 5.20 13.45 12.92
C ASP A 98 6.56 13.46 12.19
N GLN A 99 6.77 12.48 11.30
CA GLN A 99 7.96 12.34 10.47
C GLN A 99 7.99 13.35 9.31
N LEU A 100 6.85 13.97 9.00
CA LEU A 100 6.76 15.00 7.97
C LEU A 100 7.35 16.31 8.48
N ARG A 101 8.34 16.82 7.74
CA ARG A 101 9.03 18.08 8.04
C ARG A 101 8.12 19.29 7.81
N ASP A 102 7.30 19.24 6.77
CA ASP A 102 6.37 20.31 6.42
C ASP A 102 5.11 20.25 7.31
N LYS A 103 5.06 21.12 8.32
CA LYS A 103 3.92 21.19 9.24
C LYS A 103 2.70 21.89 8.63
N GLU A 104 2.87 22.71 7.60
CA GLU A 104 1.74 23.30 6.88
C GLU A 104 1.04 22.26 6.00
N LEU A 105 1.79 21.33 5.43
CA LEU A 105 1.22 20.14 4.79
C LEU A 105 0.39 19.32 5.78
N VAL A 106 0.94 19.03 6.97
CA VAL A 106 0.22 18.21 7.98
C VAL A 106 -1.12 18.83 8.35
N LYS A 107 -1.19 20.16 8.48
CA LYS A 107 -2.46 20.87 8.74
C LYS A 107 -3.49 20.71 7.62
N ARG A 108 -3.09 20.40 6.39
CA ARG A 108 -3.98 20.18 5.23
C ARG A 108 -4.48 18.74 5.14
N LEU A 109 -3.98 17.84 5.98
CA LEU A 109 -4.38 16.45 6.04
C LEU A 109 -5.25 16.22 7.28
N GLN A 110 -6.38 15.55 7.09
CA GLN A 110 -7.24 15.11 8.18
C GLN A 110 -7.31 13.58 8.18
N LEU A 111 -7.01 12.98 9.32
CA LEU A 111 -7.13 11.53 9.51
C LEU A 111 -8.37 11.21 10.32
N VAL A 112 -9.29 10.46 9.71
CA VAL A 112 -10.38 9.80 10.43
C VAL A 112 -9.79 8.58 11.15
N PRO A 113 -10.16 8.29 12.41
CA PRO A 113 -9.73 7.08 13.10
C PRO A 113 -9.95 5.83 12.24
N ALA A 114 -8.93 4.97 12.13
CA ALA A 114 -9.00 3.79 11.25
C ALA A 114 -10.18 2.87 11.59
N GLU A 115 -10.46 2.65 12.88
CA GLU A 115 -11.60 1.86 13.35
C GLU A 115 -12.94 2.45 12.87
N GLU A 116 -13.10 3.78 12.94
CA GLU A 116 -14.29 4.48 12.47
C GLU A 116 -14.43 4.40 10.94
N ALA A 117 -13.35 4.68 10.22
CA ALA A 117 -13.34 4.62 8.76
C ALA A 117 -13.70 3.22 8.24
N LEU A 118 -13.07 2.18 8.80
CA LEU A 118 -13.35 0.79 8.43
C LEU A 118 -14.74 0.34 8.89
N GLY A 119 -15.19 0.72 10.10
CA GLY A 119 -16.54 0.40 10.58
C GLY A 119 -17.64 0.92 9.66
N ARG A 120 -17.42 2.06 8.99
CA ARG A 120 -18.33 2.59 7.96
C ARG A 120 -18.18 1.90 6.61
N LEU A 121 -16.96 1.60 6.17
CA LEU A 121 -16.68 1.15 4.80
C LEU A 121 -16.82 -0.36 4.62
N VAL A 122 -16.41 -1.15 5.61
CA VAL A 122 -16.41 -2.62 5.53
C VAL A 122 -17.81 -3.19 5.25
N PRO A 123 -18.90 -2.77 5.94
CA PRO A 123 -20.25 -3.23 5.61
C PRO A 123 -20.65 -2.92 4.15
N ARG A 124 -20.31 -1.72 3.66
CA ARG A 124 -20.68 -1.25 2.31
C ARG A 124 -19.95 -2.00 1.20
N VAL A 125 -18.67 -2.32 1.41
CA VAL A 125 -17.91 -3.07 0.41
C VAL A 125 -18.26 -4.55 0.44
N ARG A 126 -18.65 -5.09 1.60
CA ARG A 126 -19.10 -6.49 1.73
C ARG A 126 -20.36 -6.80 0.93
N GLU A 127 -21.26 -5.83 0.76
CA GLU A 127 -22.42 -5.97 -0.14
C GLU A 127 -22.02 -6.18 -1.61
N LYS A 128 -20.77 -5.86 -1.98
CA LYS A 128 -20.27 -5.83 -3.36
C LYS A 128 -19.10 -6.76 -3.60
N ALA A 129 -18.50 -7.33 -2.56
CA ALA A 129 -17.23 -8.02 -2.63
C ALA A 129 -17.26 -9.36 -1.90
N ASP A 130 -16.75 -10.38 -2.58
CA ASP A 130 -16.57 -11.73 -2.05
C ASP A 130 -15.40 -11.78 -1.06
N VAL A 131 -14.39 -10.93 -1.26
CA VAL A 131 -13.18 -10.86 -0.44
C VAL A 131 -12.87 -9.41 -0.09
N VAL A 132 -12.50 -9.14 1.17
CA VAL A 132 -12.09 -7.82 1.67
C VAL A 132 -10.66 -7.90 2.18
N VAL A 133 -9.78 -7.12 1.53
CA VAL A 133 -8.36 -6.99 1.82
C VAL A 133 -8.11 -5.63 2.47
N LEU A 134 -7.38 -5.61 3.58
CA LEU A 134 -6.90 -4.41 4.24
C LEU A 134 -5.38 -4.25 4.03
N LEU A 135 -4.96 -3.11 3.50
CA LEU A 135 -3.57 -2.67 3.49
C LEU A 135 -3.36 -1.73 4.67
N SER A 136 -2.47 -2.08 5.60
CA SER A 136 -2.33 -1.40 6.88
C SER A 136 -0.93 -0.83 7.09
N ARG A 137 -0.86 0.47 7.39
CA ARG A 137 0.35 1.15 7.89
C ARG A 137 0.63 0.89 9.37
N PHE A 138 -0.19 0.11 10.04
CA PHE A 138 0.07 -0.31 11.41
C PHE A 138 0.93 -1.58 11.42
N ALA A 139 1.72 -1.74 12.49
CA ALA A 139 2.39 -3.01 12.78
C ALA A 139 1.39 -4.16 12.95
N ALA A 140 1.87 -5.40 12.83
CA ALA A 140 1.05 -6.62 12.85
C ALA A 140 0.07 -6.68 14.04
N GLU A 141 0.51 -6.41 15.27
CA GLU A 141 -0.33 -6.47 16.48
C GLU A 141 -1.49 -5.46 16.45
N LYS A 142 -1.22 -4.21 16.07
CA LYS A 142 -2.27 -3.17 15.98
C LYS A 142 -3.20 -3.43 14.80
N THR A 143 -2.69 -3.99 13.70
CA THR A 143 -3.50 -4.46 12.57
C THR A 143 -4.42 -5.61 13.00
N ARG A 144 -3.90 -6.59 13.74
CA ARG A 144 -4.67 -7.71 14.31
C ARG A 144 -5.81 -7.21 15.19
N ALA A 145 -5.49 -6.33 16.15
CA ALA A 145 -6.51 -5.76 17.04
C ALA A 145 -7.59 -5.00 16.27
N LEU A 146 -7.23 -4.31 15.19
CA LEU A 146 -8.17 -3.60 14.32
C LEU A 146 -9.11 -4.55 13.58
N VAL A 147 -8.59 -5.63 12.96
CA VAL A 147 -9.42 -6.61 12.24
C VAL A 147 -10.26 -7.49 13.17
N GLU A 148 -9.81 -7.70 14.42
CA GLU A 148 -10.61 -8.39 15.43
C GLU A 148 -11.82 -7.56 15.86
N LYS A 149 -11.70 -6.24 15.91
CA LYS A 149 -12.81 -5.32 16.22
C LYS A 149 -13.72 -5.09 15.02
N VAL A 150 -13.16 -4.81 13.85
CA VAL A 150 -13.91 -4.54 12.63
C VAL A 150 -14.09 -5.84 11.84
N LYS A 151 -15.18 -6.55 12.12
CA LYS A 151 -15.51 -7.81 11.43
C LYS A 151 -15.78 -7.59 9.94
N GLY A 152 -15.48 -8.61 9.12
CA GLY A 152 -15.66 -8.56 7.67
C GLY A 152 -14.41 -8.13 6.90
N ILE A 153 -13.22 -8.36 7.44
CA ILE A 153 -11.93 -8.27 6.72
C ILE A 153 -11.35 -9.68 6.65
N ASP A 154 -11.09 -10.18 5.44
CA ASP A 154 -10.60 -11.56 5.24
C ASP A 154 -9.07 -11.64 5.19
N VAL A 155 -8.42 -10.59 4.71
CA VAL A 155 -6.97 -10.55 4.60
C VAL A 155 -6.51 -9.18 5.05
N ALA A 156 -5.44 -9.12 5.83
CA ALA A 156 -4.72 -7.88 6.06
C ALA A 156 -3.24 -8.04 5.67
N VAL A 157 -2.65 -6.96 5.17
CA VAL A 157 -1.22 -6.84 4.93
C VAL A 157 -0.73 -5.69 5.80
N SER A 158 0.11 -5.98 6.79
CA SER A 158 0.63 -4.98 7.72
C SER A 158 2.04 -4.52 7.33
N SER A 159 2.40 -3.32 7.76
CA SER A 159 3.77 -2.84 7.69
C SER A 159 4.55 -3.21 8.96
N GLY A 160 5.43 -4.20 8.87
CA GLY A 160 6.40 -4.58 9.93
C GLY A 160 5.90 -5.55 11.01
N GLY A 161 6.79 -6.45 11.47
CA GLY A 161 6.50 -7.51 12.46
C GLY A 161 6.75 -8.97 12.00
N SER A 162 5.81 -9.86 12.32
CA SER A 162 5.75 -11.28 11.95
C SER A 162 4.32 -11.63 11.51
N ASP A 163 4.14 -12.73 10.77
CA ASP A 163 2.80 -13.24 10.41
C ASP A 163 1.89 -13.46 11.60
N VAL A 164 0.63 -13.05 11.46
CA VAL A 164 -0.41 -13.31 12.46
C VAL A 164 -1.64 -13.90 11.79
N TYR A 165 -2.00 -15.12 12.16
CA TYR A 165 -3.24 -15.78 11.70
C TYR A 165 -4.39 -15.48 12.65
N TYR A 166 -5.59 -15.29 12.09
CA TYR A 166 -6.81 -15.05 12.88
C TYR A 166 -8.01 -15.81 12.28
N PRO A 167 -9.11 -16.01 13.06
CA PRO A 167 -10.30 -16.65 12.54
C PRO A 167 -10.89 -15.85 11.36
N GLY A 168 -10.81 -16.43 10.16
CA GLY A 168 -11.29 -15.81 8.92
C GLY A 168 -10.22 -15.15 8.06
N GLY A 169 -8.93 -15.22 8.42
CA GLY A 169 -7.90 -14.56 7.62
C GLY A 169 -6.44 -14.70 8.05
N VAL A 170 -5.60 -13.92 7.39
CA VAL A 170 -4.16 -13.80 7.67
C VAL A 170 -3.75 -12.33 7.66
N VAL A 171 -2.86 -11.97 8.57
CA VAL A 171 -2.04 -10.76 8.50
C VAL A 171 -0.67 -11.18 7.99
N GLY A 172 -0.37 -10.85 6.74
CA GLY A 172 0.92 -11.15 6.11
C GLY A 172 1.86 -9.95 6.13
N GLU A 173 3.16 -10.22 6.06
CA GLU A 173 4.21 -9.21 6.03
C GLU A 173 5.29 -9.51 5.00
N THR A 174 5.66 -8.51 4.22
CA THR A 174 6.66 -8.66 3.16
C THR A 174 8.02 -8.04 3.51
N GLY A 175 8.33 -7.90 4.80
CA GLY A 175 9.55 -7.26 5.29
C GLY A 175 9.68 -5.81 4.82
N SER A 176 10.91 -5.32 4.65
CA SER A 176 11.20 -3.95 4.18
C SER A 176 12.17 -3.92 3.01
N SER A 177 12.21 -2.79 2.31
CA SER A 177 13.16 -2.53 1.20
C SER A 177 13.05 -3.49 0.02
N GLY A 178 11.88 -4.09 -0.20
CA GLY A 178 11.65 -5.02 -1.31
C GLY A 178 12.44 -6.34 -1.22
N LYS A 179 12.98 -6.69 -0.05
CA LYS A 179 13.78 -7.91 0.14
C LYS A 179 12.95 -9.19 0.16
N MET A 180 11.65 -9.07 0.46
CA MET A 180 10.73 -10.20 0.46
C MET A 180 9.45 -9.83 -0.30
N MET A 181 8.84 -10.81 -0.94
CA MET A 181 7.50 -10.72 -1.51
C MET A 181 6.62 -11.78 -0.87
N GLY A 182 5.45 -11.36 -0.39
CA GLY A 182 4.43 -12.25 0.13
C GLY A 182 3.60 -12.82 -1.00
N LEU A 183 3.41 -14.14 -1.00
CA LEU A 183 2.49 -14.83 -1.88
C LEU A 183 1.43 -15.49 -1.01
N LEU A 184 0.23 -14.92 -1.07
CA LEU A 184 -0.96 -15.46 -0.43
C LEU A 184 -1.94 -15.96 -1.49
N LYS A 185 -2.20 -17.27 -1.47
CA LYS A 185 -3.22 -17.89 -2.31
C LYS A 185 -4.43 -18.21 -1.45
N VAL A 186 -5.56 -17.61 -1.80
CA VAL A 186 -6.84 -17.83 -1.11
C VAL A 186 -7.85 -18.46 -2.04
N ARG A 187 -8.82 -19.16 -1.46
CA ARG A 187 -10.04 -19.63 -2.13
C ARG A 187 -11.25 -19.08 -1.37
N SER A 188 -12.19 -18.48 -2.07
CA SER A 188 -13.51 -18.14 -1.52
C SER A 188 -14.55 -19.10 -2.10
N ASP A 189 -15.56 -19.46 -1.31
CA ASP A 189 -16.75 -20.20 -1.76
C ASP A 189 -17.95 -19.29 -2.03
N GLY A 190 -17.75 -17.96 -1.99
CA GLY A 190 -18.80 -16.96 -2.16
C GLY A 190 -19.67 -16.71 -0.92
N LYS A 191 -19.41 -17.39 0.22
CA LYS A 191 -20.16 -17.23 1.48
C LYS A 191 -19.38 -16.45 2.54
N ALA A 192 -18.63 -15.44 2.11
CA ALA A 192 -17.83 -14.53 2.95
C ALA A 192 -16.77 -15.21 3.82
N THR A 193 -16.39 -16.46 3.52
CA THR A 193 -15.31 -17.17 4.20
C THR A 193 -14.24 -17.54 3.18
N ILE A 194 -12.98 -17.20 3.47
CA ILE A 194 -11.84 -17.64 2.66
C ILE A 194 -11.13 -18.83 3.31
N SER A 195 -10.56 -19.70 2.49
CA SER A 195 -9.55 -20.69 2.89
C SER A 195 -8.19 -20.25 2.36
N VAL A 196 -7.18 -20.21 3.22
CA VAL A 196 -5.78 -20.00 2.79
C VAL A 196 -5.25 -21.32 2.24
N LEU A 197 -4.85 -21.33 0.98
CA LEU A 197 -4.27 -22.50 0.29
C LEU A 197 -2.74 -22.49 0.36
N GLU A 198 -2.14 -21.31 0.35
CA GLU A 198 -0.71 -21.10 0.37
C GLU A 198 -0.44 -19.75 1.01
N ASN A 199 0.49 -19.69 1.95
CA ASN A 199 1.08 -18.45 2.44
C ASN A 199 2.58 -18.67 2.50
N ARG A 200 3.34 -17.97 1.65
CA ARG A 200 4.80 -18.07 1.65
C ARG A 200 5.45 -16.74 1.32
N TYR A 201 6.72 -16.66 1.69
CA TYR A 201 7.56 -15.51 1.39
C TYR A 201 8.66 -15.89 0.42
N VAL A 202 8.85 -15.06 -0.59
CA VAL A 202 9.89 -15.19 -1.59
C VAL A 202 10.97 -14.16 -1.29
N SER A 203 12.18 -14.64 -0.98
CA SER A 203 13.37 -13.80 -0.86
C SER A 203 13.75 -13.25 -2.22
N MET A 204 13.94 -11.94 -2.30
CA MET A 204 14.43 -11.22 -3.48
C MET A 204 15.96 -11.13 -3.41
N ASP A 205 16.59 -12.29 -3.45
CA ASP A 205 18.04 -12.45 -3.49
C ASP A 205 18.55 -12.70 -4.93
N SER A 206 19.84 -13.02 -5.07
CA SER A 206 20.47 -13.24 -6.38
C SER A 206 19.89 -14.43 -7.17
N LEU A 207 19.06 -15.28 -6.56
CA LEU A 207 18.38 -16.37 -7.25
C LEU A 207 17.15 -15.89 -8.03
N VAL A 208 16.68 -14.66 -7.78
CA VAL A 208 15.63 -14.01 -8.56
C VAL A 208 16.28 -12.94 -9.45
N PRO A 209 16.63 -13.25 -10.70
CA PRO A 209 17.35 -12.30 -11.55
C PRO A 209 16.49 -11.05 -11.85
N PRO A 210 17.09 -9.86 -11.91
CA PRO A 210 16.37 -8.65 -12.28
C PRO A 210 15.71 -8.78 -13.65
N HIS A 211 14.46 -8.34 -13.77
CA HIS A 211 13.80 -8.24 -15.06
C HIS A 211 14.51 -7.18 -15.93
N PRO A 212 14.87 -7.46 -17.20
CA PRO A 212 15.71 -6.57 -18.02
C PRO A 212 15.18 -5.13 -18.11
N GLU A 213 13.86 -4.98 -18.28
CA GLU A 213 13.19 -3.68 -18.39
C GLU A 213 13.30 -2.83 -17.12
N ILE A 214 13.22 -3.47 -15.94
CA ILE A 214 13.35 -2.79 -14.66
C ILE A 214 14.82 -2.47 -14.38
N ALA A 215 15.72 -3.39 -14.73
CA ALA A 215 17.15 -3.15 -14.63
C ALA A 215 17.57 -1.93 -15.47
N GLU A 216 17.08 -1.81 -16.69
CA GLU A 216 17.36 -0.66 -17.57
C GLU A 216 16.86 0.67 -16.98
N LEU A 217 15.68 0.68 -16.34
CA LEU A 217 15.20 1.87 -15.62
C LEU A 217 16.15 2.29 -14.49
N VAL A 218 16.60 1.33 -13.68
CA VAL A 218 17.52 1.57 -12.57
C VAL A 218 18.87 2.08 -13.06
N GLU A 219 19.43 1.48 -14.11
CA GLU A 219 20.70 1.91 -14.68
C GLU A 219 20.62 3.31 -15.30
N ARG A 220 19.51 3.65 -15.97
CA ARG A 220 19.27 5.02 -16.46
C ARG A 220 19.26 6.04 -15.33
N TYR A 221 18.51 5.76 -14.25
CA TYR A 221 18.50 6.61 -13.08
C TYR A 221 19.91 6.80 -12.48
N LYS A 222 20.68 5.71 -12.30
CA LYS A 222 22.05 5.80 -11.79
C LYS A 222 22.95 6.66 -12.67
N ALA A 223 22.86 6.51 -13.99
CA ALA A 223 23.63 7.30 -14.94
C ALA A 223 23.27 8.81 -14.88
N GLU A 224 21.99 9.13 -14.70
CA GLU A 224 21.54 10.52 -14.53
C GLU A 224 22.04 11.13 -13.21
N GLN A 225 22.01 10.36 -12.13
CA GLN A 225 22.55 10.81 -10.84
C GLN A 225 24.05 11.05 -10.90
N ALA A 226 24.82 10.17 -11.55
CA ALA A 226 26.27 10.34 -11.72
C ALA A 226 26.62 11.63 -12.48
N LYS A 227 25.85 11.98 -13.53
CA LYS A 227 26.04 13.25 -14.26
C LYS A 227 25.81 14.47 -13.39
N LYS A 228 24.81 14.42 -12.50
CA LYS A 228 24.56 15.52 -11.55
C LYS A 228 25.75 15.70 -10.62
N THR A 229 26.30 14.62 -10.05
CA THR A 229 27.45 14.69 -9.12
C THR A 229 28.71 15.28 -9.75
N VAL A 230 28.98 15.00 -11.03
CA VAL A 230 30.17 15.51 -11.75
C VAL A 230 30.08 17.02 -12.05
N ASN A 231 28.87 17.57 -12.22
CA ASN A 231 28.67 18.99 -12.52
C ASN A 231 28.74 19.91 -11.28
N PHE A 232 28.93 19.35 -10.08
CA PHE A 232 29.11 20.10 -8.83
C PHE A 232 30.54 20.02 -8.25
N GLN A 233 31.49 19.47 -9.02
CA GLN A 233 32.94 19.54 -8.74
C GLN A 233 33.62 20.48 -9.71
#